data_AF-A0A9N8VP11-F1
#
_entry.id   AF-A0A9N8VP11-F1
#
_cell.length_a   1.000
_cell.length_b   1.000
_cell.length_c   1.000
_cell.angle_alpha   90.00
_cell.angle_beta   90.00
_cell.angle_gamma   90.00
#
_symmetry.space_group_name_H-M   'P 1'
#
loop_
_entity.id
_entity.type
_entity.pdbx_description
1 polymer ?
#
loop_
_entity_poly.entity_id
_entity_poly.type
_entity_poly.pdbx_seq_one_letter_code
_entity_poly.pdbx_strand_id
1 'polypeptide(L)'
;MYKTNVGKYSTSPASTSPAASLSFCEGKVSSKRTLWLANICRKTKEDDEKIVIKYVERYCEDAHRLCASENLAPQLLYVGPRMPGGYQMITMEYIEGTMLHNFSKCDPASIYEDLEKAITQVLHPQELVFADLRPPNILVVPRMASIE
;
A
#
# COMPACT_ATOMS: atom_id res chain seq x y z
N MET A 1 1.82 -2.00 -5.81
CA MET A 1 0.46 -1.49 -5.55
C MET A 1 0.55 0.00 -5.79
N TYR A 2 -0.32 0.57 -6.63
CA TYR A 2 -0.34 2.00 -6.93
C TYR A 2 -1.16 2.77 -5.91
N LYS A 3 -0.79 4.02 -5.63
CA LYS A 3 -1.55 4.99 -4.82
C LYS A 3 -2.01 6.14 -5.70
N THR A 4 -3.27 6.55 -5.54
CA THR A 4 -3.86 7.76 -6.15
C THR A 4 -4.60 8.59 -5.10
N ASN A 5 -4.60 9.92 -5.19
CA ASN A 5 -5.18 10.82 -4.17
C ASN A 5 -6.52 11.45 -4.59
N VAL A 6 -7.63 11.10 -3.90
CA VAL A 6 -9.01 11.52 -4.22
C VAL A 6 -9.74 12.03 -2.95
N GLY A 7 -10.51 13.12 -2.98
CA GLY A 7 -10.93 13.87 -1.76
C GLY A 7 -11.95 13.25 -0.76
N LYS A 8 -11.78 13.65 0.53
CA LYS A 8 -12.62 13.69 1.77
C LYS A 8 -13.62 12.57 2.18
N TYR A 9 -13.33 11.87 3.29
CA TYR A 9 -14.28 11.30 4.29
C TYR A 9 -13.65 11.26 5.71
N SER A 10 -14.44 11.26 6.81
CA SER A 10 -13.96 11.45 8.20
C SER A 10 -14.12 10.22 9.12
N THR A 11 -13.31 10.13 10.20
CA THR A 11 -13.68 9.67 11.57
C THR A 11 -12.57 9.94 12.62
N SER A 12 -12.95 9.94 13.91
CA SER A 12 -12.21 10.42 15.11
C SER A 12 -11.80 9.27 16.07
N PRO A 13 -10.83 9.45 17.02
CA PRO A 13 -10.13 8.35 17.74
C PRO A 13 -10.29 8.37 19.29
N ALA A 14 -9.83 7.28 19.96
CA ALA A 14 -9.30 7.16 21.36
C ALA A 14 -9.27 5.66 21.80
N SER A 15 -8.52 5.09 22.76
CA SER A 15 -7.28 5.37 23.53
C SER A 15 -7.02 4.21 24.53
N THR A 16 -5.76 4.01 24.97
CA THR A 16 -5.25 3.39 26.24
C THR A 16 -4.81 1.89 26.38
N SER A 17 -3.51 1.74 26.73
CA SER A 17 -2.55 0.62 27.08
C SER A 17 -2.93 -0.49 28.11
N PRO A 18 -2.07 -1.52 28.45
CA PRO A 18 -0.68 -1.85 28.03
C PRO A 18 -0.32 -3.34 27.69
N ALA A 19 0.94 -3.53 27.21
CA ALA A 19 1.76 -4.75 26.92
C ALA A 19 1.86 -5.20 25.44
N ALA A 20 3.04 -4.97 24.81
CA ALA A 20 3.28 -5.15 23.37
C ALA A 20 3.49 -6.63 22.94
N SER A 21 2.65 -7.10 22.02
CA SER A 21 2.72 -8.42 21.38
C SER A 21 2.30 -8.30 19.91
N LEU A 22 2.90 -9.08 18.99
CA LEU A 22 2.41 -9.13 17.60
C LEU A 22 1.09 -9.90 17.59
N SER A 23 -0.03 -9.19 17.44
CA SER A 23 -1.36 -9.79 17.36
C SER A 23 -1.82 -9.85 15.90
N PHE A 24 -2.37 -11.01 15.51
CA PHE A 24 -2.84 -11.28 14.16
C PHE A 24 -4.38 -11.33 14.17
N CYS A 25 -5.05 -10.44 13.44
CA CYS A 25 -6.51 -10.45 13.33
C CYS A 25 -6.93 -11.23 12.08
N GLU A 26 -7.48 -12.43 12.27
CA GLU A 26 -7.90 -13.32 11.19
C GLU A 26 -9.33 -13.02 10.72
N GLY A 27 -9.54 -12.89 9.40
CA GLY A 27 -10.86 -12.78 8.77
C GLY A 27 -11.00 -13.83 7.65
N LYS A 28 -12.17 -14.48 7.56
CA LYS A 28 -12.54 -15.69 6.78
C LYS A 28 -11.84 -15.92 5.41
N VAL A 29 -11.40 -17.15 5.20
CA VAL A 29 -10.46 -17.66 4.17
C VAL A 29 -11.05 -17.75 2.75
N SER A 30 -10.34 -17.18 1.78
CA SER A 30 -10.37 -17.52 0.34
C SER A 30 -8.94 -17.84 -0.08
N SER A 31 -8.76 -18.88 -0.90
CA SER A 31 -7.47 -19.52 -1.19
C SER A 31 -6.46 -18.55 -1.82
N LYS A 32 -5.27 -18.45 -1.18
CA LYS A 32 -4.10 -17.59 -1.51
C LYS A 32 -4.20 -16.12 -1.09
N ARG A 33 -4.45 -15.83 0.20
CA ARG A 33 -4.01 -14.54 0.76
C ARG A 33 -2.49 -14.54 0.95
N THR A 34 -1.81 -13.70 0.19
CA THR A 34 -0.37 -13.42 0.39
C THR A 34 -0.11 -12.01 0.90
N LEU A 35 -1.17 -11.23 1.16
CA LEU A 35 -1.11 -9.89 1.71
C LEU A 35 -1.67 -9.90 3.12
N TRP A 36 -0.94 -9.29 4.05
CA TRP A 36 -1.22 -9.33 5.47
C TRP A 36 -1.08 -7.93 6.05
N LEU A 37 -2.05 -7.52 6.88
CA LEU A 37 -1.94 -6.33 7.72
C LEU A 37 -1.32 -6.75 9.05
N ALA A 38 -0.32 -6.03 9.52
CA ALA A 38 0.30 -6.25 10.83
C ALA A 38 0.42 -4.92 11.58
N ASN A 39 0.31 -4.99 12.91
CA ASN A 39 0.57 -3.84 13.78
C ASN A 39 1.99 -3.97 14.36
N ILE A 40 2.78 -2.90 14.28
CA ILE A 40 4.06 -2.80 14.97
C ILE A 40 3.79 -2.34 16.39
N CYS A 41 3.82 -3.27 17.33
CA CYS A 41 3.71 -2.91 18.74
C CYS A 41 5.10 -2.50 19.28
N ARG A 42 5.38 -1.19 19.33
CA ARG A 42 6.53 -0.67 20.09
C ARG A 42 6.14 -0.52 21.55
N LYS A 43 7.03 -0.90 22.47
CA LYS A 43 6.78 -0.92 23.93
C LYS A 43 6.38 0.44 24.55
N THR A 44 6.40 1.56 23.82
CA THR A 44 6.38 2.92 24.41
C THR A 44 5.50 3.97 23.72
N LYS A 45 4.68 3.66 22.70
CA LYS A 45 3.70 4.63 22.15
C LYS A 45 2.45 3.93 21.64
N GLU A 46 1.30 4.54 21.93
CA GLU A 46 -0.06 4.15 21.48
C GLU A 46 -0.31 4.40 19.98
N ASP A 47 0.75 4.51 19.18
CA ASP A 47 0.63 4.51 17.74
C ASP A 47 0.82 3.06 17.28
N ASP A 48 -0.31 2.37 17.09
CA ASP A 48 -0.36 1.11 16.35
C ASP A 48 0.03 1.40 14.90
N GLU A 49 1.34 1.51 14.66
CA GLU A 49 1.87 1.68 13.31
C GLU A 49 1.54 0.41 12.53
N LYS A 50 0.63 0.56 11.57
CA LYS A 50 0.24 -0.52 10.68
C LYS A 50 1.27 -0.65 9.55
N ILE A 51 1.55 -1.89 9.19
CA ILE A 51 2.35 -2.24 8.02
C ILE A 51 1.63 -3.30 7.20
N VAL A 52 1.99 -3.37 5.92
CA VAL A 52 1.51 -4.41 5.03
C VAL A 52 2.66 -5.33 4.67
N ILE A 53 2.45 -6.63 4.84
CA ILE A 53 3.40 -7.68 4.48
C ILE A 53 2.83 -8.43 3.28
N LYS A 54 3.59 -8.48 2.18
CA LYS A 54 3.23 -9.21 0.97
C LYS A 54 4.24 -10.31 0.69
N TYR A 55 3.74 -11.53 0.44
CA TYR A 55 4.54 -12.63 -0.10
C TYR A 55 4.32 -12.71 -1.62
N VAL A 56 5.40 -12.63 -2.39
CA VAL A 56 5.35 -12.59 -3.86
C VAL A 56 6.47 -13.43 -4.48
N GLU A 57 6.22 -14.05 -5.62
CA GLU A 57 7.25 -14.80 -6.35
C GLU A 57 8.17 -13.89 -7.17
N ARG A 58 7.68 -12.73 -7.61
CA ARG A 58 8.45 -11.73 -8.35
C ARG A 58 8.05 -10.35 -7.87
N TYR A 59 9.04 -9.50 -7.65
CA TYR A 59 8.85 -8.12 -7.24
C TYR A 59 9.88 -7.24 -7.94
N CYS A 60 9.42 -6.15 -8.55
CA CYS A 60 10.32 -5.14 -9.10
C CYS A 60 10.51 -4.07 -8.04
N GLU A 61 11.59 -4.20 -7.25
CA GLU A 61 11.92 -3.26 -6.19
C GLU A 61 12.17 -1.86 -6.75
N ASP A 62 12.95 -1.74 -7.83
CA ASP A 62 13.31 -0.46 -8.45
C ASP A 62 12.08 0.32 -8.90
N ALA A 63 11.16 -0.33 -9.64
CA ALA A 63 9.90 0.28 -10.06
C ALA A 63 9.08 0.76 -8.87
N HIS A 64 9.03 -0.03 -7.79
CA HIS A 64 8.27 0.34 -6.61
C HIS A 64 8.92 1.54 -5.88
N ARG A 65 10.24 1.55 -5.72
CA ARG A 65 10.96 2.65 -5.07
C ARG A 65 10.80 3.97 -5.83
N LEU A 66 10.87 3.93 -7.17
CA LEU A 66 10.64 5.09 -8.04
C LEU A 66 9.22 5.64 -7.87
N CYS A 67 8.20 4.77 -7.86
CA CYS A 67 6.83 5.22 -7.61
C CYS A 67 6.67 5.76 -6.18
N ALA A 68 7.33 5.16 -5.19
CA ALA A 68 7.24 5.60 -3.79
C ALA A 68 7.90 6.97 -3.56
N SER A 69 9.00 7.30 -4.24
CA SER A 69 9.62 8.64 -4.15
C SER A 69 8.72 9.74 -4.70
N GLU A 70 7.81 9.40 -5.61
CA GLU A 70 6.82 10.31 -6.19
C GLU A 70 5.46 10.29 -5.46
N ASN A 71 5.36 9.61 -4.30
CA ASN A 71 4.13 9.37 -3.55
C ASN A 71 3.04 8.59 -4.31
N LEU A 72 3.42 7.82 -5.33
CA LEU A 72 2.55 7.00 -6.18
C LEU A 72 2.54 5.51 -5.78
N ALA A 73 3.30 5.13 -4.75
CA ALA A 73 3.25 3.82 -4.13
C ALA A 73 3.57 3.93 -2.62
N PRO A 74 3.17 2.94 -1.80
CA PRO A 74 3.58 2.91 -0.40
C PRO A 74 5.10 2.82 -0.23
N GLN A 75 5.68 3.45 0.79
CA GLN A 75 7.10 3.27 1.10
C GLN A 75 7.46 1.80 1.40
N LEU A 76 8.56 1.32 0.83
CA LEU A 76 9.12 0.01 1.19
C LEU A 76 9.90 0.10 2.49
N LEU A 77 9.49 -0.69 3.47
CA LEU A 77 10.14 -0.78 4.77
C LEU A 77 11.17 -1.92 4.80
N TYR A 78 10.90 -3.01 4.08
CA TYR A 78 11.80 -4.15 3.99
C TYR A 78 11.58 -4.95 2.72
N VAL A 79 12.67 -5.41 2.10
CA VAL A 79 12.67 -6.36 0.99
C VAL A 79 13.52 -7.54 1.41
N GLY A 80 12.87 -8.68 1.65
CA GLY A 80 13.53 -9.88 2.16
C GLY A 80 14.30 -10.64 1.09
N PRO A 81 15.17 -11.57 1.51
CA PRO A 81 15.76 -12.53 0.58
C PRO A 81 14.69 -13.48 0.04
N ARG A 82 15.01 -14.16 -1.06
CA ARG A 82 14.14 -15.21 -1.62
C ARG A 82 14.17 -16.42 -0.68
N MET A 83 13.00 -16.83 -0.21
CA MET A 83 12.83 -17.98 0.68
C MET A 83 12.69 -19.29 -0.13
N PRO A 84 12.92 -20.46 0.51
CA PRO A 84 12.52 -21.74 -0.07
C PRO A 84 11.06 -21.72 -0.51
N GLY A 85 10.79 -22.21 -1.73
CA GLY A 85 9.47 -22.10 -2.37
C GLY A 85 9.30 -20.87 -3.28
N GLY A 86 10.35 -20.05 -3.42
CA GLY A 86 10.40 -18.98 -4.43
C GLY A 86 9.67 -17.69 -4.05
N TYR A 87 9.17 -17.59 -2.83
CA TYR A 87 8.54 -16.35 -2.34
C TYR A 87 9.58 -15.39 -1.77
N GLN A 88 9.26 -14.11 -1.86
CA GLN A 88 9.96 -13.01 -1.24
C GLN A 88 8.97 -12.28 -0.33
N MET A 89 9.41 -11.92 0.89
CA MET A 89 8.63 -11.10 1.80
C MET A 89 8.92 -9.62 1.52
N ILE A 90 7.88 -8.84 1.26
CA ILE A 90 7.94 -7.40 1.08
C ILE A 90 7.13 -6.75 2.18
N THR A 91 7.76 -5.89 2.97
CA THR A 91 7.07 -5.08 3.99
C THR A 91 7.02 -3.64 3.51
N MET A 92 5.84 -3.03 3.56
CA MET A 92 5.61 -1.66 3.15
C MET A 92 4.71 -0.94 4.15
N GLU A 93 4.71 0.39 4.10
CA GLU A 93 3.82 1.20 4.94
C GLU A 93 2.35 0.82 4.69
N TYR A 94 1.53 0.92 5.74
CA TYR A 94 0.09 0.88 5.57
C TYR A 94 -0.42 2.26 5.17
N ILE A 95 -1.28 2.29 4.16
CA ILE A 95 -1.99 3.50 3.77
C ILE A 95 -3.48 3.25 3.87
N GLU A 96 -4.17 4.10 4.61
CA GLU A 96 -5.61 4.11 4.67
C GLU A 96 -6.17 4.50 3.29
N GLY A 97 -6.90 3.60 2.67
CA GLY A 97 -7.40 3.77 1.32
C GLY A 97 -8.27 2.60 0.87
N THR A 98 -8.92 2.78 -0.26
CA THR A 98 -9.86 1.82 -0.82
C THR A 98 -9.37 1.37 -2.19
N MET A 99 -9.38 0.07 -2.47
CA MET A 99 -9.01 -0.43 -3.80
C MET A 99 -10.00 0.08 -4.85
N LEU A 100 -9.52 0.44 -6.04
CA LEU A 100 -10.36 0.98 -7.11
C LEU A 100 -11.53 0.03 -7.47
N HIS A 101 -11.30 -1.29 -7.44
CA HIS A 101 -12.36 -2.27 -7.72
C HIS A 101 -13.56 -2.24 -6.75
N ASN A 102 -13.41 -1.61 -5.58
CA ASN A 102 -14.49 -1.48 -4.59
C ASN A 102 -15.35 -0.23 -4.81
N PHE A 103 -14.99 0.65 -5.76
CA PHE A 103 -15.80 1.82 -6.08
C PHE A 103 -16.87 1.49 -7.11
N SER A 104 -18.12 1.84 -6.80
CA SER A 104 -19.22 1.82 -7.79
C SER A 104 -19.18 3.04 -8.71
N LYS A 105 -18.65 4.16 -8.22
CA LYS A 105 -18.36 5.39 -8.96
C LYS A 105 -17.07 5.99 -8.39
N CYS A 106 -16.13 6.34 -9.26
CA CYS A 106 -14.94 7.11 -8.94
C CYS A 106 -14.84 8.29 -9.92
N ASP A 107 -14.13 9.34 -9.56
CA ASP A 107 -13.71 10.35 -10.53
C ASP A 107 -12.55 9.75 -11.36
N PRO A 108 -12.76 9.44 -12.64
CA PRO A 108 -11.73 8.82 -13.45
C PRO A 108 -10.59 9.80 -13.74
N ALA A 109 -10.85 11.11 -13.81
CA ALA A 109 -9.84 12.08 -14.26
C ALA A 109 -8.63 12.11 -13.32
N SER A 110 -8.87 12.25 -12.01
CA SER A 110 -7.79 12.25 -11.01
C SER A 110 -7.02 10.93 -10.94
N ILE A 111 -7.69 9.80 -11.15
CA ILE A 111 -7.03 8.48 -11.21
C ILE A 111 -6.15 8.39 -12.45
N TYR A 112 -6.64 8.85 -13.61
CA TYR A 112 -5.87 8.83 -14.86
C TYR A 112 -4.64 9.73 -14.78
N GLU A 113 -4.73 10.92 -14.16
CA GLU A 113 -3.58 11.82 -13.97
C GLU A 113 -2.48 11.15 -13.15
N ASP A 114 -2.82 10.53 -12.01
CA ASP A 114 -1.85 9.84 -11.15
C ASP A 114 -1.24 8.62 -11.86
N LEU A 115 -2.05 7.85 -12.58
CA LEU A 115 -1.57 6.69 -13.37
C LEU A 115 -0.68 7.12 -14.54
N GLU A 116 -1.06 8.17 -15.26
CA GLU A 116 -0.28 8.73 -16.36
C GLU A 116 1.07 9.21 -15.84
N LYS A 117 1.08 10.02 -14.77
CA LYS A 117 2.33 10.46 -14.13
C LYS A 117 3.23 9.26 -13.81
N ALA A 118 2.67 8.24 -13.16
CA ALA A 118 3.46 7.10 -12.77
C ALA A 118 4.03 6.28 -13.94
N ILE A 119 3.24 6.10 -14.99
CA ILE A 119 3.62 5.25 -16.11
C ILE A 119 4.56 6.02 -17.04
N THR A 120 4.15 7.20 -17.50
CA THR A 120 4.85 7.93 -18.57
C THR A 120 6.01 8.76 -18.06
N GLN A 121 5.94 9.27 -16.83
CA GLN A 121 6.95 10.19 -16.30
C GLN A 121 7.92 9.51 -15.31
N VAL A 122 7.51 8.42 -14.66
CA VAL A 122 8.32 7.73 -13.64
C VAL A 122 8.90 6.43 -14.15
N LEU A 123 8.07 5.52 -14.66
CA LEU A 123 8.53 4.17 -15.04
C LEU A 123 9.15 4.10 -16.43
N HIS A 124 8.46 4.60 -17.46
CA HIS A 124 8.92 4.50 -18.84
C HIS A 124 10.30 5.12 -19.09
N PRO A 125 10.67 6.28 -18.51
CA PRO A 125 12.02 6.83 -18.67
C PRO A 125 13.14 5.95 -18.12
N GLN A 126 12.79 4.99 -17.24
CA GLN A 126 13.70 4.00 -16.66
C GLN A 126 13.58 2.63 -17.35
N GLU A 127 12.92 2.56 -18.51
CA GLU A 127 12.65 1.32 -19.27
C GLU A 127 11.84 0.28 -18.47
N LEU A 128 11.07 0.73 -17.48
CA LEU A 128 10.24 -0.12 -16.64
C LEU A 128 8.78 -0.09 -17.11
N VAL A 129 8.15 -1.26 -17.16
CA VAL A 129 6.73 -1.41 -17.54
C VAL A 129 5.93 -1.97 -16.37
N PHE A 130 4.77 -1.37 -16.10
CA PHE A 130 3.82 -1.89 -15.12
C PHE A 130 2.87 -2.91 -15.75
N ALA A 131 3.27 -4.18 -15.77
CA ALA A 131 2.58 -5.22 -16.52
C ALA A 131 1.21 -5.68 -15.94
N ASP A 132 0.88 -5.34 -14.69
CA ASP A 132 -0.37 -5.76 -14.02
C ASP A 132 -1.22 -4.56 -13.59
N LEU A 133 -1.50 -3.64 -14.53
CA LEU A 133 -2.38 -2.50 -14.30
C LEU A 133 -3.85 -2.94 -14.35
N ARG A 134 -4.47 -3.06 -13.18
CA ARG A 134 -5.89 -3.42 -13.04
C ARG A 134 -6.49 -2.83 -11.76
N PRO A 135 -7.82 -2.63 -11.68
CA PRO A 135 -8.47 -2.01 -10.52
C PRO A 135 -8.12 -2.61 -9.15
N PRO A 136 -7.90 -3.94 -9.00
CA PRO A 136 -7.45 -4.51 -7.72
C PRO A 136 -6.04 -4.11 -7.27
N ASN A 137 -5.22 -3.54 -8.15
CA ASN A 137 -3.83 -3.13 -7.87
C ASN A 137 -3.68 -1.61 -7.69
N ILE A 138 -4.78 -0.87 -7.72
CA ILE A 138 -4.84 0.59 -7.57
C ILE A 138 -5.53 0.90 -6.24
N LEU A 139 -4.81 1.57 -5.34
CA LEU A 139 -5.29 2.04 -4.04
C LEU A 139 -5.65 3.52 -4.15
N VAL A 140 -6.93 3.82 -3.96
CA VAL A 140 -7.48 5.19 -3.91
C VAL A 140 -7.40 5.69 -2.48
N VAL A 141 -6.67 6.77 -2.26
CA VAL A 141 -6.37 7.34 -0.94
C VAL A 141 -7.06 8.68 -0.80
N PRO A 142 -7.72 8.96 0.33
CA PRO A 142 -8.28 10.27 0.62
C PRO A 142 -7.22 11.37 0.50
N ARG A 143 -7.43 12.38 -0.36
CA ARG A 143 -6.60 13.58 -0.35
C ARG A 143 -6.88 14.30 0.97
N MET A 144 -5.89 14.32 1.87
CA MET A 144 -5.97 15.17 3.06
C MET A 144 -6.00 16.61 2.58
N ALA A 145 -6.96 17.40 3.08
CA ALA A 145 -6.94 18.83 2.81
C ALA A 145 -5.65 19.40 3.41
N SER A 146 -4.82 20.03 2.60
CA SER A 146 -3.71 20.85 3.10
C SER A 146 -4.30 21.84 4.10
N ILE A 147 -3.84 21.77 5.34
CA ILE A 147 -4.03 22.86 6.29
C ILE A 147 -2.99 23.90 5.85
N GLU A 148 -3.46 24.95 5.18
CA GLU A 148 -2.68 26.17 4.93
C GLU A 148 -2.32 26.86 6.26
#